data_AF-R7HFQ0-F1
#
_entry.id   AF-R7HFQ0-F1
#
_cell.length_a   1.000
_cell.length_b   1.000
_cell.length_c   1.000
_cell.angle_alpha   90.00
_cell.angle_beta   90.00
_cell.angle_gamma   90.00
#
_symmetry.space_group_name_H-M   'P 1'
#
loop_
_entity.id
_entity.type
_entity.pdbx_description
1 polymer ?
#
loop_
_entity_poly.entity_id
_entity_poly.type
_entity_poly.pdbx_seq_one_letter_code
_entity_poly.pdbx_strand_id
1 'polypeptide(L)'
;MFKKKIYNYKLNTLGIEYFKRVTLRSGEIVFIKTTMDKPFEMILDDFNEFGKKTKIYNGNKKYFMDWVTGRIIPVMYEEDKVILGPSMVSIPKENLSVCNDAIASSIKIISSEENVNHYDALTEDIIINTFFCKRIAERLNIEVIPSYLVEEERYAYEKIVGLEKEKSR
;
A
#
# COMPACT_ATOMS: atom_id res chain seq x y z
N MET A 1 4.74 -8.09 33.78
CA MET A 1 5.08 -7.50 32.47
C MET A 1 4.39 -8.34 31.39
N PHE A 2 3.22 -7.90 30.91
CA PHE A 2 2.51 -8.61 29.85
C PHE A 2 3.34 -8.47 28.56
N LYS A 3 3.94 -9.56 28.08
CA LYS A 3 4.55 -9.59 26.75
C LYS A 3 3.42 -9.38 25.74
N LYS A 4 3.31 -8.17 25.21
CA LYS A 4 2.38 -7.84 24.13
C LYS A 4 2.73 -8.76 22.96
N LYS A 5 1.77 -9.56 22.52
CA LYS A 5 1.95 -10.49 21.40
C LYS A 5 1.90 -9.67 20.12
N ILE A 6 3.08 -9.40 19.56
CA ILE A 6 3.23 -8.77 18.25
C ILE A 6 2.94 -9.84 17.20
N TYR A 7 2.05 -9.54 16.25
CA TYR A 7 1.72 -10.44 15.16
C TYR A 7 2.18 -9.80 13.86
N ASN A 8 3.26 -10.33 13.28
CA ASN A 8 3.74 -9.87 12.00
C ASN A 8 3.32 -10.84 10.90
N TYR A 9 3.29 -10.33 9.67
CA TYR A 9 2.85 -11.05 8.49
C TYR A 9 3.77 -10.75 7.30
N LYS A 10 3.81 -11.70 6.36
CA LYS A 10 4.29 -11.52 5.01
C LYS A 10 3.11 -11.56 4.07
N LEU A 11 3.03 -10.57 3.20
CA LEU A 11 2.00 -10.49 2.17
C LEU A 11 2.66 -10.62 0.80
N ASN A 12 2.45 -11.76 0.16
CA ASN A 12 2.95 -12.01 -1.19
C ASN A 12 2.02 -11.36 -2.22
N THR A 13 2.56 -10.49 -3.06
CA THR A 13 1.77 -9.74 -4.05
C THR A 13 1.77 -10.38 -5.44
N LEU A 14 2.31 -11.58 -5.61
CA LEU A 14 2.26 -12.27 -6.90
C LEU A 14 0.82 -12.38 -7.43
N GLY A 15 0.62 -12.04 -8.70
CA GLY A 15 -0.68 -12.12 -9.37
C GLY A 15 -1.65 -10.96 -9.10
N ILE A 16 -1.29 -9.97 -8.28
CA ILE A 16 -2.16 -8.81 -8.06
C ILE A 16 -2.13 -7.85 -9.25
N GLU A 17 -3.26 -7.20 -9.53
CA GLU A 17 -3.31 -6.07 -10.45
C GLU A 17 -3.05 -4.74 -9.73
N TYR A 18 -2.19 -3.90 -10.30
CA TYR A 18 -1.84 -2.59 -9.77
C TYR A 18 -1.41 -1.64 -10.90
N PHE A 19 -1.30 -0.34 -10.63
CA PHE A 19 -0.69 0.62 -11.55
C PHE A 19 0.79 0.77 -11.23
N LYS A 20 1.63 0.48 -12.23
CA LYS A 20 3.08 0.56 -12.12
C LYS A 20 3.60 1.84 -12.76
N ARG A 21 4.51 2.54 -12.09
CA ARG A 21 5.25 3.67 -12.67
C ARG A 21 6.25 3.17 -13.72
N VAL A 22 6.22 3.76 -14.91
CA VAL A 22 7.07 3.41 -16.05
C VAL A 22 7.62 4.67 -16.71
N THR A 23 8.91 4.66 -17.03
CA THR A 23 9.51 5.68 -17.92
C THR A 23 9.52 5.14 -19.35
N LEU A 24 8.82 5.82 -20.24
CA LEU A 24 8.74 5.48 -21.66
C LEU A 24 10.06 5.82 -22.38
N ARG A 25 10.23 5.30 -23.60
CA ARG A 25 11.40 5.61 -24.44
C ARG A 25 11.54 7.11 -24.74
N SER A 26 10.44 7.85 -24.74
CA SER A 26 10.39 9.31 -24.89
C SER A 26 10.95 10.06 -23.67
N GLY A 27 11.19 9.38 -22.54
CA GLY A 27 11.52 9.99 -21.25
C GLY A 27 10.29 10.39 -20.43
N GLU A 28 9.09 10.27 -20.99
CA GLU A 28 7.84 10.53 -20.28
C GLU A 28 7.58 9.48 -19.20
N ILE A 29 7.10 9.92 -18.04
CA ILE A 29 6.71 9.05 -16.94
C ILE A 29 5.19 8.86 -16.96
N VAL A 30 4.77 7.61 -17.00
CA VAL A 30 3.36 7.22 -17.00
C VAL A 30 3.12 6.10 -16.00
N PHE A 31 1.86 5.83 -15.70
CA PHE A 31 1.41 4.69 -14.94
C PHE A 31 0.56 3.77 -15.81
N ILE A 32 0.85 2.48 -15.77
CA ILE A 32 0.17 1.48 -16.59
C ILE A 32 -0.35 0.37 -15.67
N LYS A 33 -1.60 -0.04 -15.88
CA LYS A 33 -2.17 -1.20 -15.18
C LYS A 33 -1.42 -2.47 -15.60
N THR A 34 -0.91 -3.22 -14.63
CA THR A 34 -0.18 -4.47 -14.85
C THR A 34 -0.53 -5.50 -13.78
N THR A 35 -0.16 -6.75 -14.03
CA THR A 35 -0.16 -7.82 -13.04
C THR A 35 1.25 -8.03 -12.50
N MET A 36 1.38 -8.29 -11.20
CA MET A 36 2.66 -8.64 -10.57
C MET A 36 3.11 -10.03 -11.04
N ASP A 37 4.22 -10.10 -11.75
CA ASP A 37 4.76 -11.31 -12.38
C ASP A 37 5.87 -12.00 -11.56
N LYS A 38 6.42 -11.28 -10.56
CA LYS A 38 7.46 -11.79 -9.65
C LYS A 38 6.99 -11.68 -8.20
N PRO A 39 7.35 -12.65 -7.34
CA PRO A 39 7.03 -12.55 -5.92
C PRO A 39 7.67 -11.29 -5.31
N PHE A 40 6.83 -10.52 -4.61
CA PHE A 40 7.25 -9.41 -3.77
C PHE A 40 6.52 -9.56 -2.43
N GLU A 41 7.29 -9.55 -1.33
CA GLU A 41 6.76 -9.76 0.02
C GLU A 41 6.75 -8.45 0.78
N MET A 42 5.55 -7.96 1.13
CA MET A 42 5.43 -6.86 2.09
C MET A 42 5.54 -7.41 3.52
N ILE A 43 6.35 -6.77 4.36
CA ILE A 43 6.55 -7.17 5.77
C ILE A 43 5.68 -6.29 6.67
N LEU A 44 4.64 -6.86 7.25
CA LEU A 44 3.57 -6.11 7.92
C LEU A 44 3.48 -6.42 9.41
N ASP A 45 3.40 -5.40 10.27
CA ASP A 45 3.03 -5.51 11.69
C ASP A 45 1.54 -5.25 11.87
N ASP A 46 0.83 -6.12 12.60
CA ASP A 46 -0.55 -5.88 13.00
C ASP A 46 -0.61 -4.74 14.03
N PHE A 47 -0.68 -3.52 13.50
CA PHE A 47 -0.73 -2.26 14.23
C PHE A 47 -2.15 -1.94 14.72
N ASN A 48 -2.95 -2.95 15.07
CA ASN A 48 -4.35 -2.78 15.50
C ASN A 48 -4.54 -1.94 16.77
N GLU A 49 -3.51 -1.70 17.59
CA GLU A 49 -3.65 -0.74 18.70
C GLU A 49 -3.95 0.68 18.23
N PHE A 50 -3.50 1.06 17.03
CA PHE A 50 -3.87 2.33 16.43
C PHE A 50 -5.35 2.38 16.08
N GLY A 51 -5.89 1.31 15.47
CA GLY A 51 -7.32 1.18 15.19
C GLY A 51 -8.19 1.22 16.45
N LYS A 52 -7.74 0.57 17.53
CA LYS A 52 -8.43 0.61 18.84
C LYS A 52 -8.42 1.99 19.48
N LYS A 53 -7.29 2.72 19.45
CA LYS A 53 -7.16 4.07 20.02
C LYS A 53 -7.91 5.14 19.24
N THR A 54 -7.98 5.00 17.92
CA THR A 54 -8.60 5.99 17.02
C THR A 54 -10.11 5.80 16.85
N LYS A 55 -10.72 4.77 17.47
CA LYS A 55 -12.11 4.33 17.23
C LYS A 55 -12.42 3.98 15.76
N ILE A 56 -11.40 3.79 14.92
CA ILE A 56 -11.55 3.43 13.50
C ILE A 56 -11.57 1.89 13.30
N TYR A 57 -11.58 1.13 14.41
CA TYR A 57 -11.81 -0.31 14.35
C TYR A 57 -13.27 -0.60 14.02
N ASN A 58 -13.52 -1.00 12.78
CA ASN A 58 -14.76 -1.64 12.37
C ASN A 58 -14.41 -3.11 12.16
N GLY A 59 -15.18 -4.07 12.71
CA GLY A 59 -14.73 -5.46 12.97
C GLY A 59 -13.93 -6.19 11.88
N ASN A 60 -14.17 -5.84 10.62
CA ASN A 60 -13.62 -6.45 9.41
C ASN A 60 -12.38 -5.69 8.87
N LYS A 61 -12.00 -4.57 9.50
CA LYS A 61 -10.94 -3.65 9.10
C LYS A 61 -9.84 -3.63 10.16
N LYS A 62 -8.62 -3.94 9.74
CA LYS A 62 -7.40 -3.83 10.53
C LYS A 62 -6.49 -2.75 9.98
N TYR A 63 -5.47 -2.40 10.74
CA TYR A 63 -4.40 -1.52 10.31
C TYR A 63 -3.07 -2.24 10.45
N PHE A 64 -2.32 -2.30 9.35
CA PHE A 64 -0.96 -2.80 9.35
C PHE A 64 0.02 -1.64 9.25
N MET A 65 1.19 -1.79 9.86
CA MET A 65 2.34 -0.95 9.56
C MET A 65 3.31 -1.76 8.72
N ASP A 66 3.73 -1.23 7.58
CA ASP A 66 4.81 -1.81 6.82
C ASP A 66 6.16 -1.55 7.52
N TRP A 67 6.87 -2.61 7.90
CA TRP A 67 8.12 -2.51 8.66
C TRP A 67 9.22 -1.77 7.91
N VAL A 68 9.24 -1.84 6.58
CA VAL A 68 10.31 -1.25 5.77
C VAL A 68 10.04 0.23 5.52
N THR A 69 8.80 0.58 5.20
CA THR A 69 8.45 1.93 4.75
C THR A 69 7.78 2.79 5.82
N GLY A 70 7.31 2.18 6.90
CA GLY A 70 6.52 2.83 7.94
C GLY A 70 5.09 3.21 7.51
N ARG A 71 4.66 2.87 6.29
CA ARG A 71 3.30 3.18 5.81
C ARG A 71 2.26 2.44 6.65
N ILE A 72 1.24 3.17 7.11
CA ILE A 72 0.07 2.58 7.76
C ILE A 72 -0.96 2.23 6.69
N ILE A 73 -1.25 0.94 6.56
CA ILE A 73 -2.11 0.36 5.53
C ILE A 73 -3.40 -0.17 6.18
N PRO A 74 -4.55 0.46 5.92
CA PRO A 74 -5.84 -0.14 6.25
C PRO A 74 -6.05 -1.43 5.46
N VAL A 75 -6.47 -2.50 6.11
CA VAL A 75 -6.74 -3.79 5.45
C VAL A 75 -8.13 -4.29 5.82
N MET A 76 -8.94 -4.58 4.82
CA MET A 76 -10.26 -5.19 4.98
C MET A 76 -10.20 -6.68 4.70
N TYR A 77 -10.93 -7.48 5.47
CA TYR A 77 -11.02 -8.93 5.30
C TYR A 77 -12.39 -9.29 4.72
N GLU A 78 -12.39 -9.98 3.57
CA GLU A 78 -13.58 -10.66 3.03
C GLU A 78 -13.45 -12.17 3.26
N GLU A 79 -14.23 -13.05 2.63
CA GLU A 79 -14.19 -14.50 2.90
C GLU A 79 -12.88 -15.16 2.44
N ASP A 80 -12.45 -14.84 1.22
CA ASP A 80 -11.33 -15.48 0.49
C ASP A 80 -10.14 -14.54 0.24
N LYS A 81 -10.32 -13.24 0.46
CA LYS A 81 -9.31 -12.20 0.15
C LYS A 81 -9.13 -11.17 1.27
N VAL A 82 -7.99 -10.49 1.21
CA VAL A 82 -7.71 -9.24 1.92
C VAL A 82 -7.64 -8.09 0.93
N ILE A 83 -8.08 -6.91 1.34
CA ILE A 83 -8.13 -5.71 0.49
C ILE A 83 -7.29 -4.62 1.12
N LEU A 84 -6.30 -4.12 0.38
CA LEU A 84 -5.41 -3.05 0.83
C LEU A 84 -6.01 -1.68 0.51
N GLY A 85 -6.18 -0.85 1.53
CA GLY A 85 -6.54 0.55 1.40
C GLY A 85 -5.31 1.45 1.26
N PRO A 86 -5.41 2.60 0.56
CA PRO A 86 -6.60 3.09 -0.15
C PRO A 86 -6.76 2.52 -1.58
N SER A 87 -5.78 1.79 -2.10
CA SER A 87 -5.79 1.32 -3.50
C SER A 87 -6.89 0.34 -3.87
N MET A 88 -7.54 -0.27 -2.89
CA MET A 88 -8.53 -1.34 -3.07
C MET A 88 -7.97 -2.51 -3.88
N VAL A 89 -6.66 -2.78 -3.74
CA VAL A 89 -6.04 -3.97 -4.32
C VAL A 89 -6.52 -5.18 -3.53
N SER A 90 -7.08 -6.16 -4.22
CA SER A 90 -7.55 -7.42 -3.65
C SER A 90 -6.46 -8.48 -3.78
N ILE A 91 -6.21 -9.19 -2.69
CA ILE A 91 -5.16 -10.23 -2.61
C ILE A 91 -5.76 -11.47 -1.97
N PRO A 92 -5.58 -12.68 -2.54
CA PRO A 92 -6.01 -13.92 -1.91
C PRO A 92 -5.47 -14.04 -0.48
N LYS A 93 -6.31 -14.48 0.46
CA LYS A 93 -5.91 -14.62 1.88
C LYS A 93 -4.74 -15.55 2.08
N GLU A 94 -4.63 -16.58 1.25
CA GLU A 94 -3.52 -17.55 1.25
C GLU A 94 -2.15 -16.91 1.02
N ASN A 95 -2.11 -15.71 0.41
CA ASN A 95 -0.87 -14.95 0.24
C ASN A 95 -0.46 -14.17 1.50
N LEU A 96 -1.30 -14.12 2.53
CA LEU A 96 -0.98 -13.50 3.82
C LEU A 96 -0.58 -14.60 4.82
N SER A 97 0.69 -14.64 5.19
CA SER A 97 1.24 -15.66 6.10
C SER A 97 1.87 -15.03 7.34
N VAL A 98 1.90 -15.76 8.45
CA VAL A 98 2.52 -15.27 9.70
C VAL A 98 4.05 -15.19 9.53
N CYS A 99 4.63 -14.07 9.93
CA CYS A 99 6.06 -13.79 9.85
C CYS A 99 6.70 -13.75 11.24
N ASN A 100 7.34 -14.84 11.67
CA ASN A 100 7.97 -14.86 12.99
C ASN A 100 9.27 -14.04 13.06
N ASP A 101 9.89 -13.75 11.91
CA ASP A 101 11.20 -13.12 11.77
C ASP A 101 11.12 -11.75 11.05
N ALA A 102 10.03 -11.01 11.23
CA ALA A 102 9.78 -9.76 10.51
C ALA A 102 10.92 -8.73 10.61
N ILE A 103 11.54 -8.60 11.80
CA ILE A 103 12.70 -7.71 11.99
C ILE A 103 13.88 -8.15 11.10
N ALA A 104 14.23 -9.44 11.11
CA ALA A 104 15.33 -9.95 10.31
C ALA A 104 15.04 -9.85 8.81
N SER A 105 13.80 -10.13 8.39
CA SER A 105 13.36 -9.94 7.00
C SER A 105 13.47 -8.48 6.56
N SER A 106 13.05 -7.55 7.42
CA SER A 106 13.14 -6.11 7.14
C SER A 106 14.59 -5.63 7.07
N ILE A 107 15.47 -6.09 7.98
CA ILE A 107 16.92 -5.79 7.97
C ILE A 107 17.56 -6.20 6.64
N LYS A 108 17.20 -7.35 6.07
CA LYS A 108 17.73 -7.80 4.77
C LYS A 108 17.33 -6.88 3.61
N ILE A 109 16.17 -6.22 3.72
CA ILE A 109 15.71 -5.25 2.70
C ILE A 109 16.44 -3.93 2.91
N ILE A 110 16.52 -3.43 4.15
CA ILE A 110 17.15 -2.13 4.45
C ILE A 110 18.68 -2.14 4.41
N SER A 111 19.31 -3.30 4.23
CA SER A 111 20.77 -3.42 4.16
C SER A 111 21.39 -2.86 2.87
N SER A 112 20.57 -2.54 1.86
CA SER A 112 21.00 -1.91 0.60
C SER A 112 20.03 -0.82 0.20
N GLU A 113 20.57 0.33 -0.20
CA GLU A 113 19.78 1.45 -0.74
C GLU A 113 18.96 1.04 -1.97
N GLU A 114 19.52 0.19 -2.84
CA GLU A 114 18.83 -0.34 -4.01
C GLU A 114 17.57 -1.13 -3.60
N ASN A 115 17.69 -2.01 -2.60
CA ASN A 115 16.59 -2.82 -2.11
C ASN A 115 15.51 -1.96 -1.44
N VAL A 116 15.90 -0.95 -0.66
CA VAL A 116 14.96 0.00 -0.04
C VAL A 116 14.21 0.78 -1.11
N ASN A 117 14.92 1.35 -2.08
CA ASN A 117 14.31 2.14 -3.15
C ASN A 117 13.36 1.29 -3.99
N HIS A 118 13.76 0.05 -4.30
CA HIS A 118 12.90 -0.89 -5.02
C HIS A 118 11.63 -1.23 -4.23
N TYR A 119 11.77 -1.56 -2.94
CA TYR A 119 10.66 -1.88 -2.06
C TYR A 119 9.72 -0.68 -1.89
N ASP A 120 10.26 0.50 -1.61
CA ASP A 120 9.49 1.73 -1.46
C ASP A 120 8.70 2.05 -2.73
N ALA A 121 9.34 1.98 -3.91
CA ALA A 121 8.67 2.21 -5.19
C ALA A 121 7.53 1.24 -5.45
N LEU A 122 7.72 -0.06 -5.17
CA LEU A 122 6.66 -1.06 -5.37
C LEU A 122 5.51 -0.87 -4.39
N THR A 123 5.79 -0.59 -3.13
CA THR A 123 4.71 -0.34 -2.15
C THR A 123 3.96 0.95 -2.44
N GLU A 124 4.64 2.01 -2.87
CA GLU A 124 4.00 3.26 -3.33
C GLU A 124 3.10 2.98 -4.55
N ASP A 125 3.58 2.20 -5.52
CA ASP A 125 2.81 1.82 -6.69
C ASP A 125 1.53 1.05 -6.32
N ILE A 126 1.66 0.03 -5.45
CA ILE A 126 0.54 -0.82 -5.02
C ILE A 126 -0.48 -0.06 -4.18
N ILE A 127 -0.04 0.82 -3.28
CA ILE A 127 -0.90 1.43 -2.25
C ILE A 127 -1.38 2.83 -2.65
N ILE A 128 -0.47 3.68 -3.11
CA ILE A 128 -0.73 5.12 -3.30
C ILE A 128 -1.02 5.41 -4.78
N ASN A 129 -0.11 5.06 -5.69
CA ASN A 129 -0.29 5.39 -7.10
C ASN A 129 -1.50 4.66 -7.69
N THR A 130 -1.71 3.39 -7.34
CA THR A 130 -2.90 2.63 -7.75
C THR A 130 -4.20 3.28 -7.29
N PHE A 131 -4.25 3.89 -6.10
CA PHE A 131 -5.44 4.61 -5.63
C PHE A 131 -5.78 5.79 -6.55
N PHE A 132 -4.80 6.65 -6.83
CA PHE A 132 -5.01 7.83 -7.68
C PHE A 132 -5.25 7.45 -9.14
N CYS A 133 -4.49 6.48 -9.67
CA CYS A 133 -4.62 6.03 -11.05
C CYS A 133 -6.00 5.44 -11.33
N LYS A 134 -6.58 4.64 -10.42
CA LYS A 134 -7.96 4.13 -10.58
C LYS A 134 -8.97 5.27 -10.74
N ARG A 135 -8.90 6.29 -9.88
CA ARG A 135 -9.79 7.46 -9.93
C ARG A 135 -9.66 8.23 -11.24
N ILE A 136 -8.43 8.44 -11.71
CA ILE A 136 -8.15 9.16 -12.96
C ILE A 136 -8.61 8.33 -14.16
N ALA A 137 -8.29 7.04 -14.19
CA ALA A 137 -8.70 6.11 -15.23
C ALA A 137 -10.22 6.07 -15.38
N GLU A 138 -10.96 5.96 -14.27
CA GLU A 138 -12.44 5.98 -14.26
C GLU A 138 -13.00 7.33 -14.72
N ARG A 139 -12.44 8.45 -14.23
CA ARG A 139 -12.92 9.81 -14.52
C ARG A 139 -12.68 10.24 -15.97
N LEU A 140 -11.53 9.87 -16.53
CA LEU A 140 -11.09 10.31 -17.86
C LEU A 140 -11.20 9.21 -18.92
N ASN A 141 -11.53 7.98 -18.53
CA ASN A 141 -11.62 6.81 -19.40
C ASN A 141 -10.33 6.56 -20.21
N ILE A 142 -9.18 6.54 -19.52
CA ILE A 142 -7.85 6.31 -20.10
C ILE A 142 -7.14 5.14 -19.40
N GLU A 143 -6.34 4.38 -20.14
CA GLU A 143 -5.62 3.21 -19.61
C GLU A 143 -4.18 3.52 -19.19
N VAL A 144 -3.54 4.46 -19.88
CA VAL A 144 -2.18 4.95 -19.58
C VAL A 144 -2.32 6.31 -18.92
N ILE A 145 -1.84 6.43 -17.68
CA ILE A 145 -2.03 7.64 -16.87
C ILE A 145 -0.73 8.45 -16.85
N PRO A 146 -0.66 9.63 -17.48
CA PRO A 146 0.50 10.51 -17.35
C PRO A 146 0.79 10.88 -15.89
N SER A 147 2.06 10.92 -15.50
CA SER A 147 2.42 11.16 -14.10
C SER A 147 1.95 12.52 -13.58
N TYR A 148 1.90 13.55 -14.44
CA TYR A 148 1.46 14.88 -14.04
C TYR A 148 0.00 14.89 -13.55
N LEU A 149 -0.88 14.05 -14.11
CA LEU A 149 -2.27 13.92 -13.64
C LEU A 149 -2.34 13.29 -12.24
N VAL A 150 -1.45 12.35 -11.95
CA VAL A 150 -1.36 11.73 -10.61
C VAL A 150 -0.90 12.77 -9.58
N GLU A 151 0.11 13.57 -9.91
CA GLU A 151 0.59 14.64 -9.03
C GLU A 151 -0.48 15.73 -8.77
N GLU A 152 -1.24 16.12 -9.80
CA GLU A 152 -2.38 17.04 -9.65
C GLU A 152 -3.47 16.49 -8.73
N GLU A 153 -3.84 15.21 -8.90
CA GLU A 153 -4.85 14.56 -8.05
C GLU A 153 -4.36 14.38 -6.60
N ARG A 154 -3.07 14.05 -6.40
CA ARG A 154 -2.43 14.01 -5.08
C ARG A 154 -2.52 15.35 -4.37
N TYR A 155 -2.10 16.41 -5.06
CA TYR A 155 -2.11 17.77 -4.52
C TYR A 155 -3.53 18.24 -4.17
N ALA A 156 -4.52 17.93 -5.03
CA ALA A 156 -5.92 18.23 -4.74
C ALA A 156 -6.42 17.46 -3.50
N TYR A 157 -6.07 16.19 -3.36
CA TYR A 157 -6.44 15.35 -2.23
C TYR A 157 -5.84 15.86 -0.91
N GLU A 158 -4.56 16.22 -0.91
CA GLU A 158 -3.87 16.78 0.26
C GLU A 158 -4.51 18.08 0.75
N LYS A 159 -4.92 18.96 -0.17
CA LYS A 159 -5.66 20.19 0.17
C LYS A 159 -6.98 19.88 0.87
N ILE A 160 -7.75 18.93 0.35
CA ILE A 160 -9.05 18.54 0.94
C ILE A 160 -8.83 18.02 2.37
N VAL A 161 -7.89 17.08 2.55
CA VAL A 161 -7.58 16.52 3.88
C VAL A 161 -7.06 17.59 4.84
N GLY A 162 -6.25 18.54 4.35
CA GLY A 162 -5.79 19.69 5.14
C GLY A 162 -6.95 20.54 5.66
N LEU A 163 -7.88 20.90 4.78
CA LEU A 163 -9.08 21.68 5.13
C LEU A 163 -10.00 20.95 6.12
N GLU A 164 -10.14 19.63 6.00
CA GLU A 164 -10.93 18.82 6.94
C GLU A 164 -10.32 18.79 8.35
N LYS A 165 -8.98 18.75 8.44
CA LYS A 165 -8.26 18.82 9.73
C LYS A 165 -8.43 20.17 10.41
N GLU A 166 -8.46 21.27 9.65
CA GLU A 166 -8.71 22.61 10.19
C GLU A 166 -10.14 22.76 10.73
N LYS A 167 -11.14 22.20 10.03
CA LYS A 167 -12.54 22.20 10.49
C LYS A 167 -12.80 21.33 11.73
N SER A 168 -11.91 20.37 12.00
CA SER A 168 -12.03 19.41 13.11
C SER A 168 -11.25 19.81 14.36
N ARG A 169 -10.60 20.99 14.35
CA ARG A 169 -9.92 21.60 15.51
C ARG A 169 -10.79 22.64 16.18
#